data_AF-A0A7Y4ZAF6-F1
#
_entry.id   AF-A0A7Y4ZAF6-F1
#
_cell.length_a   1.000
_cell.length_b   1.000
_cell.length_c   1.000
_cell.angle_alpha   90.00
_cell.angle_beta   90.00
_cell.angle_gamma   90.00
#
_symmetry.space_group_name_H-M   'P 1'
#
loop_
_entity.id
_entity.type
_entity.pdbx_description
1 polymer ?
#
loop_
_entity_poly.entity_id
_entity_poly.type
_entity_poly.pdbx_seq_one_letter_code
_entity_poly.pdbx_strand_id
1 'polypeptide(L)'
;MTDLKGGQRSFWMRWKPSWFIKWRASSFRIYFDLHRAFGLWTWILLFVFAWSSVLFNLPQVYNPVMGLLFEMPPDEEPIPVLRVPRPDPPVDLRTAHAIGQRLMNEQAKLHGFKVISEQLISYDPSTGFFSYVVEGDDLFAKEQYTSIVFDAKKAKVIRSYYHNNRYLGGTLGAWLSALHMAKIGGLPYQIFVCFMGLVITMLSVTGIYIWLKKRRAARIKRKVWI
;
A
#
# COMPACT_ATOMS: atom_id res chain seq x y z
N MET A 1 53.09 28.42 20.29
CA MET A 1 52.69 28.08 18.91
C MET A 1 51.53 27.09 19.01
N THR A 2 50.32 27.63 19.07
CA THR A 2 49.07 26.90 19.31
C THR A 2 48.36 26.69 17.99
N ASP A 3 48.08 25.45 17.62
CA ASP A 3 46.95 25.16 16.73
C ASP A 3 46.28 23.86 17.17
N LEU A 4 45.20 24.00 17.94
CA LEU A 4 44.39 22.90 18.42
C LEU A 4 43.50 22.43 17.25
N LYS A 5 43.86 21.29 16.66
CA LYS A 5 43.01 20.53 15.74
C LYS A 5 41.63 20.32 16.38
N GLY A 6 40.63 21.07 15.93
CA GLY A 6 39.24 20.87 16.31
C GLY A 6 38.78 19.47 15.95
N GLY A 7 38.68 18.58 16.94
CA GLY A 7 38.23 17.21 16.76
C GLY A 7 36.85 17.17 16.11
N GLN A 8 36.75 16.53 14.94
CA GLN A 8 35.47 16.33 14.28
C GLN A 8 34.53 15.55 15.22
N ARG A 9 33.34 16.11 15.48
CA ARG A 9 32.33 15.44 16.30
C ARG A 9 31.97 14.08 15.69
N SER A 10 31.99 13.04 16.52
CA SER A 10 31.55 11.69 16.16
C SER A 10 30.15 11.70 15.52
N PHE A 11 29.92 10.80 14.56
CA PHE A 11 28.64 10.64 13.85
C PHE A 11 27.44 10.65 14.82
N TRP A 12 27.51 9.86 15.89
CA TRP A 12 26.46 9.77 16.90
C TRP A 12 26.17 11.09 17.62
N MET A 13 27.19 11.92 17.87
CA MET A 13 27.01 13.24 18.49
C MET A 13 26.32 14.24 17.55
N ARG A 14 26.52 14.09 16.24
CA ARG A 14 25.85 14.92 15.22
C ARG A 14 24.38 14.51 15.04
N TRP A 15 24.07 13.23 15.21
CA TRP A 15 22.72 12.68 15.05
C TRP A 15 21.87 12.76 16.31
N LYS A 16 22.48 12.75 17.51
CA LYS A 16 21.77 12.85 18.79
C LYS A 16 20.68 13.93 18.79
N PRO A 17 20.92 15.18 18.32
CA PRO A 17 19.88 16.20 18.34
C PRO A 17 18.64 15.86 17.50
N SER A 18 18.75 15.03 16.46
CA SER A 18 17.63 14.67 15.58
C SER A 18 16.60 13.76 16.25
N TRP A 19 16.95 13.15 17.37
CA TRP A 19 16.09 12.27 18.16
C TRP A 19 15.36 12.99 19.29
N PHE A 20 15.60 14.28 19.51
CA PHE A 20 15.04 15.01 20.65
C PHE A 20 14.41 16.34 20.24
N ILE A 21 13.37 16.72 20.97
CA ILE A 21 12.67 18.00 20.83
C ILE A 21 13.08 18.93 21.97
N LYS A 22 13.59 20.12 21.65
CA LYS A 22 13.89 21.16 22.64
C LYS A 22 12.67 22.06 22.85
N TRP A 23 11.88 21.77 23.87
CA TRP A 23 10.64 22.50 24.19
C TRP A 23 10.87 23.92 24.72
N ARG A 24 11.95 24.17 25.46
CA ARG A 24 12.34 25.51 25.93
C ARG A 24 13.18 26.21 24.86
N ALA A 25 12.56 26.60 23.75
CA ALA A 25 13.21 27.27 22.63
C ALA A 25 12.24 28.19 21.87
N SER A 26 12.74 28.95 20.88
CA SER A 26 11.88 29.76 20.01
C SER A 26 10.91 28.87 19.22
N SER A 27 9.74 29.41 18.84
CA SER A 27 8.72 28.66 18.09
C SER A 27 9.27 28.03 16.80
N PHE A 28 10.16 28.74 16.10
CA PHE A 28 10.84 28.19 14.93
C PHE A 28 11.66 26.95 15.27
N ARG A 29 12.37 26.95 16.40
CA ARG A 29 13.16 25.80 16.83
C ARG A 29 12.28 24.63 17.25
N ILE A 30 11.19 24.88 17.98
CA ILE A 30 10.26 23.82 18.37
C ILE A 30 9.66 23.15 17.13
N TYR A 31 9.17 23.91 16.15
CA TYR A 31 8.61 23.34 14.91
C TYR A 31 9.65 22.62 14.06
N PHE A 32 10.88 23.14 14.01
CA PHE A 32 11.98 22.47 13.31
C PHE A 32 12.34 21.13 13.98
N ASP A 33 12.45 21.11 15.30
CA ASP A 33 12.78 19.90 16.04
C ASP A 33 11.63 18.88 16.00
N LEU A 34 10.36 19.33 16.06
CA LEU A 34 9.18 18.47 15.85
C LEU A 34 9.21 17.81 14.46
N HIS A 35 9.38 18.61 13.41
CA HIS A 35 9.42 18.10 12.03
C HIS A 35 10.52 17.05 11.86
N ARG A 36 11.72 17.37 12.35
CA ARG A 36 12.88 16.49 12.24
C ARG A 36 12.73 15.22 13.06
N ALA A 37 12.29 15.32 14.31
CA ALA A 37 12.18 14.18 15.21
C ALA A 37 11.08 13.23 14.77
N PHE A 38 9.86 13.72 14.50
CA PHE A 38 8.78 12.86 14.03
C PHE A 38 9.07 12.29 12.64
N GLY A 39 9.63 13.08 11.72
CA GLY A 39 10.04 12.57 10.42
C GLY A 39 11.05 11.44 10.53
N LEU A 40 11.95 11.50 11.52
CA LEU A 40 12.90 10.42 11.83
C LEU A 40 12.25 9.26 12.59
N TRP A 41 11.33 9.50 13.52
CA TRP A 41 10.72 8.41 14.30
C TRP A 41 9.77 7.57 13.47
N THR A 42 9.03 8.19 12.56
CA THR A 42 8.01 7.51 11.74
C THR A 42 8.46 7.21 10.33
N TRP A 43 9.75 7.37 10.00
CA TRP A 43 10.25 7.27 8.63
C TRP A 43 9.88 5.97 7.91
N ILE A 44 9.98 4.81 8.59
CA ILE A 44 9.61 3.51 8.03
C ILE A 44 8.13 3.47 7.66
N LEU A 45 7.28 3.99 8.54
CA LEU A 45 5.84 4.02 8.32
C LEU A 45 5.49 4.97 7.19
N LEU A 46 6.09 6.16 7.18
CA LEU A 46 5.95 7.11 6.07
C LEU A 46 6.37 6.48 4.74
N PHE A 47 7.44 5.68 4.74
CA PHE A 47 7.87 4.92 3.57
C PHE A 47 6.84 3.87 3.16
N VAL A 48 6.27 3.10 4.11
CA VAL A 48 5.18 2.15 3.82
C VAL A 48 4.00 2.84 3.15
N PHE A 49 3.51 3.95 3.72
CA PHE A 49 2.39 4.72 3.14
C PHE A 49 2.72 5.33 1.78
N ALA A 50 3.95 5.82 1.59
CA ALA A 50 4.39 6.38 0.32
C ALA A 50 4.52 5.29 -0.76
N TRP A 51 5.15 4.17 -0.43
CA TRP A 51 5.39 3.08 -1.38
C TRP A 51 4.10 2.32 -1.72
N SER A 52 3.16 2.18 -0.77
CA SER A 52 1.83 1.65 -1.07
C SER A 52 1.03 2.57 -2.00
N SER A 53 1.24 3.90 -1.93
CA SER A 53 0.62 4.81 -2.91
C SER A 53 1.19 4.58 -4.32
N VAL A 54 2.49 4.29 -4.45
CA VAL A 54 3.10 3.89 -5.72
C VAL A 54 2.51 2.56 -6.22
N LEU A 55 2.34 1.57 -5.34
CA LEU A 55 1.65 0.31 -5.65
C LEU A 55 0.26 0.55 -6.26
N PHE A 56 -0.55 1.42 -5.64
CA PHE A 56 -1.93 1.63 -6.08
C PHE A 56 -2.09 2.51 -7.33
N ASN A 57 -1.18 3.46 -7.54
CA ASN A 57 -1.37 4.51 -8.55
C ASN A 57 -0.36 4.43 -9.70
N LEU A 58 0.78 3.76 -9.51
CA LEU A 58 1.88 3.71 -10.45
C LEU A 58 2.41 2.27 -10.61
N PRO A 59 1.59 1.30 -11.06
CA PRO A 59 2.03 -0.07 -11.29
C PRO A 59 3.21 -0.17 -12.27
N GLN A 60 3.28 0.73 -13.25
CA GLN A 60 4.40 0.87 -14.19
C GLN A 60 5.73 1.27 -13.52
N VAL A 61 5.69 1.75 -12.27
CA VAL A 61 6.89 2.02 -11.45
C VAL A 61 7.06 0.92 -10.41
N TYR A 62 5.98 0.52 -9.74
CA TYR A 62 6.02 -0.48 -8.68
C TYR A 62 6.51 -1.85 -9.18
N ASN A 63 5.88 -2.40 -10.23
CA ASN A 63 6.18 -3.74 -10.74
C ASN A 63 7.66 -3.89 -11.18
N PRO A 64 8.24 -3.00 -12.00
CA PRO A 64 9.64 -3.15 -12.39
C PRO A 64 10.59 -2.97 -11.21
N VAL A 65 10.34 -2.03 -10.29
CA VAL A 65 11.22 -1.83 -9.12
C VAL A 65 11.18 -3.03 -8.18
N MET A 66 9.99 -3.56 -7.90
CA MET A 66 9.86 -4.75 -7.06
C MET A 66 10.42 -5.99 -7.76
N GLY A 67 10.25 -6.11 -9.08
CA GLY A 67 10.80 -7.19 -9.89
C GLY A 67 12.33 -7.24 -9.95
N LEU A 68 13.03 -6.14 -9.65
CA LEU A 68 14.50 -6.14 -9.51
C LEU A 68 14.97 -6.83 -8.22
N LEU A 69 14.14 -6.84 -7.18
CA LEU A 69 14.50 -7.29 -5.83
C LEU A 69 13.82 -8.59 -5.44
N PHE A 70 12.64 -8.86 -5.99
CA PHE A 70 11.77 -9.95 -5.58
C PHE A 70 11.16 -10.64 -6.80
N GLU A 71 10.88 -11.94 -6.65
CA GLU A 71 10.07 -12.66 -7.63
C GLU A 71 8.65 -12.12 -7.60
N MET A 72 8.19 -11.62 -8.75
CA MET A 72 6.86 -11.08 -8.93
C MET A 72 5.93 -12.15 -9.49
N PRO A 73 4.63 -12.13 -9.12
CA PRO A 73 3.63 -12.91 -9.84
C PRO A 73 3.68 -12.55 -11.33
N PRO A 74 3.47 -13.53 -12.23
CA PRO A 74 3.41 -13.25 -13.66
C PRO A 74 2.31 -12.23 -13.95
N ASP A 75 2.59 -11.31 -14.88
CA ASP A 75 1.58 -10.37 -15.38
C ASP A 75 0.41 -11.18 -15.95
N GLU A 76 -0.79 -10.90 -15.45
CA GLU A 76 -1.97 -11.63 -15.90
C GLU A 76 -2.42 -11.08 -17.26
N GLU A 77 -2.46 -11.94 -18.28
CA GLU A 77 -2.98 -11.58 -19.60
C GLU A 77 -4.39 -11.00 -19.46
N PRO A 78 -4.76 -9.86 -20.05
CA PRO A 78 -6.09 -9.28 -19.89
C PRO A 78 -7.20 -10.23 -20.40
N ILE A 79 -8.35 -10.25 -19.71
CA ILE A 79 -9.51 -11.02 -20.17
C ILE A 79 -9.98 -10.44 -21.50
N PRO A 80 -10.10 -11.24 -22.58
CA PRO A 80 -10.58 -10.75 -23.86
C PRO A 80 -11.98 -10.16 -23.74
N VAL A 81 -12.14 -8.90 -24.15
CA VAL A 81 -13.44 -8.24 -24.21
C VAL A 81 -14.15 -8.64 -25.50
N LEU A 82 -15.43 -8.97 -25.40
CA LEU A 82 -16.28 -9.27 -26.55
C LEU A 82 -16.46 -8.03 -27.41
N ARG A 83 -16.41 -8.19 -28.75
CA ARG A 83 -16.69 -7.10 -29.69
C ARG A 83 -18.10 -6.51 -29.51
N VAL A 84 -19.05 -7.34 -29.11
CA VAL A 84 -20.42 -6.95 -28.77
C VAL A 84 -20.70 -7.50 -27.37
N PRO A 85 -21.00 -6.63 -26.38
CA PRO A 85 -21.39 -7.09 -25.05
C PRO A 85 -22.58 -8.03 -25.12
N ARG A 86 -22.61 -9.04 -24.26
CA ARG A 86 -23.72 -9.98 -24.14
C ARG A 86 -24.50 -9.68 -22.85
N PRO A 87 -25.60 -8.92 -22.89
CA PRO A 87 -26.34 -8.53 -21.70
C PRO A 87 -26.94 -9.73 -20.96
N ASP A 88 -27.44 -10.69 -21.72
CA ASP A 88 -28.09 -11.88 -21.17
C ASP A 88 -27.06 -12.95 -20.81
N PRO A 89 -26.96 -13.34 -19.52
CA PRO A 89 -26.04 -14.38 -19.12
C PRO A 89 -26.42 -15.72 -19.76
N PRO A 90 -25.42 -16.56 -20.09
CA PRO A 90 -25.65 -17.82 -20.78
C PRO A 90 -26.36 -18.89 -19.93
N VAL A 91 -26.40 -18.70 -18.62
CA VAL A 91 -27.09 -19.54 -17.64
C VAL A 91 -27.71 -18.63 -16.59
N ASP A 92 -28.71 -19.11 -15.86
CA ASP A 92 -29.29 -18.36 -14.74
C ASP A 92 -28.29 -18.24 -13.56
N LEU A 93 -28.55 -17.28 -12.68
CA LEU A 93 -27.65 -16.95 -11.58
C LEU A 93 -27.46 -18.12 -10.60
N ARG A 94 -28.50 -18.94 -10.38
CA ARG A 94 -28.44 -20.09 -9.45
C ARG A 94 -27.55 -21.19 -10.02
N THR A 95 -27.66 -21.44 -11.31
CA THR A 95 -26.78 -22.38 -12.02
C THR A 95 -25.34 -21.87 -12.03
N ALA A 96 -25.13 -20.59 -12.33
CA ALA A 96 -23.80 -19.98 -12.29
C ALA A 96 -23.17 -20.07 -10.90
N HIS A 97 -23.96 -19.81 -9.85
CA HIS A 97 -23.55 -19.91 -8.46
C HIS A 97 -23.10 -21.32 -8.08
N ALA A 98 -23.86 -22.35 -8.43
CA ALA A 98 -23.48 -23.74 -8.18
C ALA A 98 -22.18 -24.13 -8.91
N ILE A 99 -22.00 -23.67 -10.15
CA ILE A 99 -20.75 -23.88 -10.91
C ILE A 99 -19.58 -23.15 -10.24
N GLY A 100 -19.76 -21.88 -9.89
CA GLY A 100 -18.76 -21.06 -9.22
C GLY A 100 -18.31 -21.66 -7.89
N GLN A 101 -19.26 -22.10 -7.06
CA GLN A 101 -18.99 -22.77 -5.80
C GLN A 101 -18.18 -24.06 -5.99
N ARG A 102 -18.55 -24.90 -6.97
CA ARG A 102 -17.81 -26.13 -7.30
C ARG A 102 -16.37 -25.83 -7.72
N LEU A 103 -16.20 -24.89 -8.67
CA LEU A 103 -14.88 -24.51 -9.18
C LEU A 103 -14.01 -23.87 -8.09
N MET A 104 -14.58 -23.04 -7.23
CA MET A 104 -13.86 -22.45 -6.09
C MET A 104 -13.39 -23.52 -5.12
N ASN A 105 -14.25 -24.51 -4.82
CA ASN A 105 -13.88 -25.63 -3.96
C ASN A 105 -12.76 -26.51 -4.57
N GLU A 106 -12.72 -26.66 -5.89
CA GLU A 106 -11.61 -27.31 -6.58
C GLU A 106 -10.31 -26.50 -6.43
N GLN A 107 -10.36 -25.18 -6.64
CA GLN A 107 -9.21 -24.29 -6.43
C GLN A 107 -8.73 -24.30 -4.97
N ALA A 108 -9.65 -24.28 -4.01
CA ALA A 108 -9.36 -24.37 -2.57
C ALA A 108 -8.59 -25.65 -2.22
N LYS A 109 -9.00 -26.79 -2.77
CA LYS A 109 -8.29 -28.07 -2.60
C LYS A 109 -6.92 -28.07 -3.27
N LEU A 110 -6.82 -27.54 -4.49
CA LEU A 110 -5.57 -27.49 -5.26
C LEU A 110 -4.52 -26.57 -4.62
N HIS A 111 -4.95 -25.48 -3.99
CA HIS A 111 -4.07 -24.44 -3.47
C HIS A 111 -4.01 -24.38 -1.95
N GLY A 112 -4.75 -25.23 -1.25
CA GLY A 112 -4.64 -25.44 0.19
C GLY A 112 -5.20 -24.32 1.05
N PHE A 113 -6.21 -23.59 0.56
CA PHE A 113 -6.95 -22.57 1.33
C PHE A 113 -8.36 -23.05 1.67
N LYS A 114 -8.99 -22.43 2.65
CA LYS A 114 -10.39 -22.69 3.03
C LYS A 114 -11.27 -21.50 2.67
N VAL A 115 -12.49 -21.79 2.24
CA VAL A 115 -13.53 -20.78 2.04
C VAL A 115 -14.22 -20.54 3.38
N ILE A 116 -14.16 -19.31 3.89
CA ILE A 116 -14.84 -18.87 5.12
C ILE A 116 -16.27 -18.44 4.81
N SER A 117 -16.44 -17.56 3.82
CA SER A 117 -17.74 -16.99 3.47
C SER A 117 -17.83 -16.68 1.99
N GLU A 118 -19.04 -16.74 1.44
CA GLU A 118 -19.31 -16.31 0.07
C GLU A 118 -19.71 -14.84 0.08
N GLN A 119 -19.15 -14.05 -0.84
CA GLN A 119 -19.38 -12.60 -0.82
C GLN A 119 -20.17 -12.11 -2.03
N LEU A 120 -19.74 -12.45 -3.24
CA LEU A 120 -20.35 -11.91 -4.45
C LEU A 120 -20.27 -12.92 -5.58
N ILE A 121 -21.35 -12.99 -6.36
CA ILE A 121 -21.31 -13.49 -7.73
C ILE A 121 -21.82 -12.40 -8.65
N SER A 122 -21.10 -12.14 -9.74
CA SER A 122 -21.49 -11.15 -10.75
C SER A 122 -21.21 -11.66 -12.14
N TYR A 123 -22.02 -11.21 -13.10
CA TYR A 123 -21.81 -11.45 -14.52
C TYR A 123 -21.30 -10.17 -15.16
N ASP A 124 -20.28 -10.28 -16.00
CA ASP A 124 -19.76 -9.18 -16.78
C ASP A 124 -20.16 -9.34 -18.26
N PRO A 125 -21.13 -8.54 -18.76
CA PRO A 125 -21.55 -8.57 -20.16
C PRO A 125 -20.44 -8.27 -21.17
N SER A 126 -19.40 -7.54 -20.76
CA SER A 126 -18.31 -7.14 -21.66
C SER A 126 -17.37 -8.29 -21.97
N THR A 127 -17.16 -9.21 -21.02
CA THR A 127 -16.30 -10.39 -21.20
C THR A 127 -17.11 -11.68 -21.41
N GLY A 128 -18.38 -11.69 -20.98
CA GLY A 128 -19.25 -12.85 -21.05
C GLY A 128 -18.96 -13.92 -19.98
N PHE A 129 -18.20 -13.55 -18.94
CA PHE A 129 -17.81 -14.44 -17.84
C PHE A 129 -18.47 -14.06 -16.52
N PHE A 130 -18.49 -15.03 -15.60
CA PHE A 130 -18.91 -14.80 -14.22
C PHE A 130 -17.69 -14.64 -13.32
N SER A 131 -17.79 -13.71 -12.37
CA SER A 131 -16.86 -13.55 -11.27
C SER A 131 -17.51 -14.09 -9.99
N TYR A 132 -16.81 -14.97 -9.28
CA TYR A 132 -17.24 -15.53 -8.01
C TYR A 132 -16.21 -15.23 -6.94
N VAL A 133 -16.63 -14.52 -5.89
CA VAL A 133 -15.78 -13.94 -4.86
C VAL A 133 -16.11 -14.55 -3.51
N VAL A 134 -15.08 -14.99 -2.80
CA VAL A 134 -15.16 -15.56 -1.47
C VAL A 134 -14.14 -14.93 -0.52
N GLU A 135 -14.42 -15.02 0.77
CA GLU A 135 -13.45 -14.80 1.82
C GLU A 135 -12.69 -16.12 2.06
N GLY A 136 -11.37 -16.11 1.84
CA GLY A 136 -10.47 -17.22 2.18
C GLY A 136 -10.10 -17.28 3.67
N ASP A 137 -9.25 -18.21 4.06
CA ASP A 137 -8.66 -18.29 5.42
C ASP A 137 -7.28 -17.60 5.54
N ASP A 138 -6.87 -16.90 4.49
CA ASP A 138 -5.60 -16.17 4.49
C ASP A 138 -5.65 -14.86 5.30
N LEU A 139 -4.48 -14.39 5.76
CA LEU A 139 -4.34 -13.16 6.57
C LEU A 139 -4.87 -11.90 5.88
N PHE A 140 -5.03 -11.94 4.55
CA PHE A 140 -5.51 -10.86 3.70
C PHE A 140 -6.89 -11.14 3.10
N ALA A 141 -7.59 -12.20 3.53
CA ALA A 141 -8.80 -12.70 2.90
C ALA A 141 -9.96 -11.70 2.95
N LYS A 142 -9.92 -10.78 3.91
CA LYS A 142 -10.86 -9.65 4.04
C LYS A 142 -10.56 -8.50 3.06
N GLU A 143 -9.45 -8.54 2.34
CA GLU A 143 -8.88 -7.39 1.64
C GLU A 143 -8.51 -7.65 0.19
N GLN A 144 -7.99 -8.83 -0.11
CA GLN A 144 -7.78 -9.30 -1.47
C GLN A 144 -8.75 -10.46 -1.68
N TYR A 145 -9.82 -10.16 -2.41
CA TYR A 145 -10.86 -11.11 -2.73
C TYR A 145 -10.27 -12.36 -3.37
N THR A 146 -10.39 -13.50 -2.69
CA THR A 146 -10.18 -14.79 -3.34
C THR A 146 -11.32 -14.94 -4.34
N SER A 147 -10.99 -14.92 -5.61
CA SER A 147 -12.00 -14.86 -6.65
C SER A 147 -11.62 -15.71 -7.85
N ILE A 148 -12.61 -16.22 -8.54
CA ILE A 148 -12.42 -16.87 -9.82
C ILE A 148 -13.27 -16.17 -10.86
N VAL A 149 -12.71 -16.02 -12.06
CA VAL A 149 -13.46 -15.68 -13.26
C VAL A 149 -13.61 -16.96 -14.07
N PHE A 150 -14.83 -17.31 -14.46
CA PHE A 150 -15.10 -18.58 -15.12
C PHE A 150 -16.13 -18.46 -16.25
N ASP A 151 -15.99 -19.36 -17.22
CA ASP A 151 -16.97 -19.58 -18.28
C ASP A 151 -18.04 -20.56 -17.76
N ALA A 152 -19.26 -20.06 -17.57
CA ALA A 152 -20.36 -20.86 -17.05
C ALA A 152 -20.91 -21.89 -18.06
N LYS A 153 -20.73 -21.69 -19.38
CA LYS A 153 -21.14 -22.71 -20.37
C LYS A 153 -20.20 -23.90 -20.37
N LYS A 154 -18.89 -23.63 -20.25
CA LYS A 154 -17.85 -24.66 -20.28
C LYS A 154 -17.49 -25.19 -18.89
N ALA A 155 -18.04 -24.57 -17.84
CA ALA A 155 -17.68 -24.79 -16.46
C ALA A 155 -16.15 -24.80 -16.25
N LYS A 156 -15.46 -23.79 -16.80
CA LYS A 156 -14.01 -23.70 -16.81
C LYS A 156 -13.55 -22.40 -16.18
N VAL A 157 -12.60 -22.49 -15.24
CA VAL A 157 -11.89 -21.32 -14.70
C VAL A 157 -11.07 -20.68 -15.80
N ILE A 158 -11.33 -19.40 -16.06
CA ILE A 158 -10.55 -18.54 -16.94
C ILE A 158 -9.42 -17.89 -16.14
N ARG A 159 -9.73 -17.50 -14.89
CA ARG A 159 -8.78 -16.87 -14.00
C ARG A 159 -9.09 -17.21 -12.55
N SER A 160 -8.05 -17.29 -11.74
CA SER A 160 -8.15 -17.46 -10.30
C SER A 160 -7.21 -16.47 -9.62
N TYR A 161 -7.78 -15.70 -8.71
CA TYR A 161 -7.09 -14.86 -7.75
C TYR A 161 -7.20 -15.53 -6.39
N TYR A 162 -6.08 -15.95 -5.84
CA TYR A 162 -5.98 -16.37 -4.45
C TYR A 162 -4.61 -15.95 -3.95
N HIS A 163 -4.53 -15.62 -2.67
CA HIS A 163 -3.25 -15.27 -2.08
C HIS A 163 -2.42 -16.55 -1.96
N ASN A 164 -1.29 -16.62 -2.68
CA ASN A 164 -0.27 -17.63 -2.39
C ASN A 164 1.01 -16.91 -1.95
N ASN A 165 1.71 -17.50 -0.97
CA ASN A 165 3.01 -17.01 -0.50
C ASN A 165 4.17 -17.46 -1.41
N ARG A 166 3.88 -17.84 -2.66
CA ARG A 166 4.92 -18.33 -3.59
C ARG A 166 5.82 -17.21 -4.06
N TYR A 167 5.27 -16.01 -4.24
CA TYR A 167 5.98 -14.84 -4.76
C TYR A 167 6.16 -13.79 -3.68
N LEU A 168 7.41 -13.58 -3.22
CA LEU A 168 7.73 -12.59 -2.19
C LEU A 168 7.28 -11.18 -2.58
N GLY A 169 7.38 -10.81 -3.86
CA GLY A 169 6.92 -9.50 -4.33
C GLY A 169 5.41 -9.31 -4.16
N GLY A 170 4.63 -10.36 -4.45
CA GLY A 170 3.18 -10.37 -4.25
C GLY A 170 2.80 -10.30 -2.77
N THR A 171 3.48 -11.08 -1.91
CA THR A 171 3.25 -11.05 -0.46
C THR A 171 3.57 -9.68 0.14
N LEU A 172 4.69 -9.05 -0.24
CA LEU A 172 5.03 -7.69 0.21
C LEU A 172 3.99 -6.65 -0.27
N GLY A 173 3.49 -6.78 -1.51
CA GLY A 173 2.41 -5.95 -2.02
C GLY A 173 1.12 -6.07 -1.20
N ALA A 174 0.75 -7.29 -0.80
CA ALA A 174 -0.41 -7.50 0.06
C ALA A 174 -0.22 -6.88 1.46
N TRP A 175 0.96 -7.05 2.08
CA TRP A 175 1.27 -6.38 3.35
C TRP A 175 1.22 -4.85 3.25
N LEU A 176 1.79 -4.27 2.19
CA LEU A 176 1.72 -2.83 1.93
C LEU A 176 0.26 -2.36 1.82
N SER A 177 -0.56 -3.10 1.07
CA SER A 177 -1.98 -2.79 0.93
C SER A 177 -2.71 -2.85 2.27
N ALA A 178 -2.48 -3.92 3.04
CA ALA A 178 -3.14 -4.14 4.31
C ALA A 178 -2.76 -3.12 5.38
N LEU A 179 -1.47 -2.78 5.45
CA LEU A 179 -0.96 -1.72 6.32
C LEU A 179 -1.54 -0.37 5.93
N HIS A 180 -1.63 -0.05 4.64
CA HIS A 180 -2.19 1.22 4.18
C HIS A 180 -3.68 1.36 4.48
N MET A 181 -4.45 0.29 4.24
CA MET A 181 -5.91 0.29 4.40
C MET A 181 -6.36 0.19 5.86
N ALA A 182 -5.44 0.21 6.83
CA ALA A 182 -5.74 0.16 8.26
C ALA A 182 -6.53 -1.09 8.70
N LYS A 183 -6.36 -2.23 8.02
CA LYS A 183 -7.18 -3.43 8.28
C LYS A 183 -6.47 -4.52 9.08
N ILE A 184 -5.18 -4.37 9.35
CA ILE A 184 -4.42 -5.26 10.23
C ILE A 184 -4.74 -4.94 11.69
N GLY A 185 -5.01 -5.93 12.54
CA GLY A 185 -5.12 -5.71 13.99
C GLY A 185 -6.36 -4.95 14.47
N GLY A 186 -7.31 -4.62 13.58
CA GLY A 186 -8.59 -4.01 13.94
C GLY A 186 -8.49 -2.60 14.51
N LEU A 187 -9.34 -2.29 15.49
CA LEU A 187 -9.50 -0.94 16.05
C LEU A 187 -8.19 -0.30 16.57
N PRO A 188 -7.30 -1.02 17.31
CA PRO A 188 -6.02 -0.45 17.75
C PRO A 188 -5.17 0.12 16.61
N TYR A 189 -5.08 -0.61 15.49
CA TYR A 189 -4.31 -0.17 14.34
C TYR A 189 -5.00 0.98 13.60
N GLN A 190 -6.33 0.98 13.50
CA GLN A 190 -7.08 2.10 12.94
C GLN A 190 -6.84 3.39 13.73
N ILE A 191 -6.87 3.34 15.06
CA ILE A 191 -6.55 4.48 15.92
C ILE A 191 -5.10 4.93 15.67
N PHE A 192 -4.17 3.98 15.55
CA PHE A 192 -2.78 4.29 15.23
C PHE A 192 -2.62 5.00 13.88
N VAL A 193 -3.30 4.52 12.82
CA VAL A 193 -3.27 5.16 11.49
C VAL A 193 -3.93 6.55 11.53
N CYS A 194 -5.02 6.73 12.28
CA CYS A 194 -5.60 8.06 12.52
C CYS A 194 -4.58 9.02 13.16
N PHE A 195 -3.85 8.56 14.19
CA PHE A 195 -2.76 9.34 14.79
C PHE A 195 -1.64 9.64 13.79
N MET A 196 -1.27 8.69 12.93
CA MET A 196 -0.29 8.90 11.87
C MET A 196 -0.73 10.02 10.90
N GLY A 197 -2.03 10.12 10.59
CA GLY A 197 -2.59 11.22 9.81
C GLY A 197 -2.36 12.60 10.45
N LEU A 198 -2.49 12.71 11.78
CA LEU A 198 -2.16 13.94 12.51
C LEU A 198 -0.67 14.27 12.44
N VAL A 199 0.20 13.26 12.55
CA VAL A 199 1.65 13.44 12.41
C VAL A 199 2.01 13.90 11.00
N ILE A 200 1.45 13.31 9.94
CA ILE A 200 1.69 13.74 8.55
C ILE A 200 1.23 15.18 8.34
N THR A 201 0.07 15.54 8.91
CA THR A 201 -0.45 16.92 8.88
C THR A 201 0.53 17.88 9.56
N MET A 202 1.02 17.51 10.76
CA MET A 202 2.02 18.28 11.49
C MET A 202 3.32 18.42 10.69
N LEU A 203 3.83 17.34 10.10
CA LEU A 203 5.03 17.37 9.24
C LEU A 203 4.84 18.29 8.04
N SER A 204 3.68 18.25 7.39
CA SER A 204 3.36 19.09 6.24
C SER A 204 3.33 20.58 6.62
N VAL A 205 2.58 20.93 7.68
CA VAL A 205 2.47 22.32 8.16
C VAL A 205 3.83 22.87 8.61
N THR A 206 4.57 22.10 9.42
CA THR A 206 5.89 22.50 9.90
C THR A 206 6.91 22.61 8.76
N GLY A 207 6.84 21.73 7.75
CA GLY A 207 7.69 21.78 6.56
C GLY A 207 7.49 23.07 5.77
N ILE A 208 6.24 23.45 5.49
CA ILE A 208 5.89 24.71 4.81
C ILE A 208 6.36 25.91 5.64
N TYR A 209 6.10 25.91 6.95
CA TYR A 209 6.52 26.98 7.85
C TYR A 209 8.05 27.17 7.83
N ILE A 210 8.83 26.08 7.93
CA ILE A 210 10.29 26.11 7.90
C ILE A 210 10.77 26.64 6.55
N TRP A 211 10.19 26.18 5.44
CA TRP A 211 10.53 26.65 4.10
C TRP A 211 10.28 28.15 3.94
N LEU A 212 9.11 28.66 4.37
CA LEU A 212 8.79 30.09 4.30
C LEU A 212 9.77 30.95 5.11
N LYS A 213 10.12 30.52 6.34
CA LYS A 213 11.09 31.23 7.18
C LYS A 213 12.48 31.27 6.54
N LYS A 214 12.97 30.12 6.03
CA LYS A 214 14.26 30.05 5.34
C LYS A 214 14.27 30.89 4.06
N ARG A 215 13.19 30.87 3.29
CA ARG A 215 13.03 31.66 2.06
C ARG A 215 13.04 33.17 2.34
N ARG A 216 12.34 33.63 3.39
CA ARG A 216 12.36 35.04 3.82
C ARG A 216 13.76 35.48 4.24
N ALA A 217 14.45 34.68 5.04
CA ALA A 217 15.82 34.98 5.47
C ALA A 217 16.80 35.05 4.28
N ALA A 218 16.68 34.13 3.32
CA ALA A 218 17.48 34.16 2.09
C ALA A 218 17.21 35.40 1.24
N ARG A 219 15.95 35.86 1.16
CA ARG A 219 15.57 37.07 0.42
C ARG A 219 16.14 38.35 1.07
N ILE A 220 16.10 38.43 2.40
CA ILE A 220 16.69 39.56 3.15
C ILE A 220 18.20 39.59 2.92
N LYS A 221 18.88 38.44 3.04
CA LYS A 221 20.32 38.37 2.76
C LYS A 221 20.65 38.83 1.34
N ARG A 222 19.88 38.43 0.32
CA ARG A 222 20.11 38.92 -1.05
C ARG A 222 19.90 40.43 -1.22
N LYS A 223 18.97 41.04 -0.47
CA LYS A 223 18.73 42.50 -0.51
C LYS A 223 19.78 43.33 0.22
N VAL A 224 20.55 42.74 1.14
CA VAL A 224 21.61 43.45 1.89
C VAL A 224 22.93 43.47 1.11
N TRP A 225 23.05 42.66 0.06
CA TRP A 225 24.23 42.52 -0.79
C TRP A 225 24.04 43.13 -2.21
N ILE A 226 22.93 43.83 -2.42
CA ILE A 226 22.63 44.66 -3.60
C ILE A 226 22.48 46.08 -3.07
#